data_AF-A0A151F6B0-F1
#
_entry.id   AF-A0A151F6B0-F1
#
_cell.length_a   1.000
_cell.length_b   1.000
_cell.length_c   1.000
_cell.angle_alpha   90.00
_cell.angle_beta   90.00
_cell.angle_gamma   90.00
#
_symmetry.space_group_name_H-M   'P 1'
#
loop_
_entity.id
_entity.type
_entity.pdbx_description
1 polymer ?
#
loop_
_entity_poly.entity_id
_entity_poly.type
_entity_poly.pdbx_seq_one_letter_code
_entity_poly.pdbx_strand_id
1 'polypeptide(L)'
;MKEQISSLTSEQAQRALLLFYEKVRDEIWEGSKPSPADIKFWSEELQEEAPPDTRPFLATLLYESDQYFRGEVAKILLIKFAEDESLLPNVEDAVSRATEPYMAPLPIIMGAVIVALAVVPKEIKTDKVHIKFGQLEEASKFIEKLTEFINSLPDRLWKGEI
;
A
#
# COMPACT_ATOMS: atom_id res chain seq x y z
N MET A 1 -2.78 -11.35 15.13
CA MET A 1 -2.63 -10.82 13.75
C MET A 1 -1.30 -10.11 13.51
N LYS A 2 -0.95 -9.07 14.28
CA LYS A 2 0.30 -8.31 14.09
C LYS A 2 1.58 -9.17 14.00
N GLU A 3 1.79 -10.10 14.93
CA GLU A 3 2.96 -10.99 14.93
C GLU A 3 3.01 -11.89 13.68
N GLN A 4 1.85 -12.40 13.25
CA GLN A 4 1.74 -13.22 12.05
C GLN A 4 2.13 -12.42 10.80
N ILE A 5 1.63 -11.19 10.66
CA ILE A 5 2.01 -10.30 9.55
C ILE A 5 3.51 -9.99 9.58
N SER A 6 4.06 -9.68 10.76
CA SER A 6 5.50 -9.40 10.91
C SER A 6 6.39 -10.57 10.49
N SER A 7 5.91 -11.82 10.65
CA SER A 7 6.65 -13.04 10.32
C SER A 7 6.66 -13.41 8.83
N LEU A 8 5.84 -12.75 8.00
CA LEU A 8 5.77 -13.03 6.56
C LEU A 8 7.11 -12.75 5.87
N THR A 9 7.43 -13.53 4.84
CA THR A 9 8.51 -13.15 3.91
C THR A 9 8.10 -11.92 3.11
N SER A 10 9.05 -11.23 2.48
CA SER A 10 8.77 -10.06 1.65
C SER A 10 7.81 -10.36 0.49
N GLU A 11 7.92 -11.56 -0.09
CA GLU A 11 7.01 -12.02 -1.15
C GLU A 11 5.60 -12.27 -0.60
N GLN A 12 5.49 -12.96 0.53
CA GLN A 12 4.21 -13.24 1.17
C GLN A 12 3.50 -11.96 1.62
N ALA A 13 4.24 -10.98 2.15
CA ALA A 13 3.67 -9.69 2.55
C ALA A 13 3.10 -8.91 1.36
N GLN A 14 3.85 -8.84 0.26
CA GLN A 14 3.38 -8.21 -0.98
C GLN A 14 2.17 -8.95 -1.55
N ARG A 15 2.18 -10.28 -1.53
CA ARG A 15 1.05 -11.10 -1.99
C ARG A 15 -0.18 -10.88 -1.12
N ALA A 16 -0.03 -10.87 0.20
CA ALA A 16 -1.13 -10.61 1.13
C ALA A 16 -1.74 -9.23 0.87
N LEU A 17 -0.92 -8.21 0.64
CA LEU A 17 -1.42 -6.88 0.31
C LEU A 17 -2.18 -6.85 -1.02
N LEU A 18 -1.72 -7.57 -2.04
CA LEU A 18 -2.43 -7.71 -3.31
C LEU A 18 -3.76 -8.46 -3.15
N LEU A 19 -3.77 -9.57 -2.41
CA LEU A 19 -4.99 -10.32 -2.14
C LEU A 19 -5.99 -9.51 -1.33
N PHE A 20 -5.50 -8.70 -0.38
CA PHE A 20 -6.30 -7.72 0.34
C PHE A 20 -6.91 -6.72 -0.65
N TYR A 21 -6.09 -6.09 -1.49
CA TYR A 21 -6.56 -5.18 -2.55
C TYR A 21 -7.66 -5.82 -3.39
N GLU A 22 -7.45 -7.05 -3.85
CA GLU A 22 -8.38 -7.82 -4.69
C GLU A 22 -9.73 -8.07 -4.00
N LYS A 23 -9.75 -8.26 -2.68
CA LYS A 23 -10.93 -8.68 -1.90
C LYS A 23 -11.65 -7.58 -1.16
N VAL A 24 -11.01 -6.44 -0.92
CA VAL A 24 -11.67 -5.24 -0.39
C VAL A 24 -12.83 -4.92 -1.32
N ARG A 25 -14.03 -4.86 -0.74
CA ARG A 25 -15.27 -4.69 -1.49
C ARG A 25 -15.35 -3.31 -2.12
N ASP A 26 -16.13 -3.19 -3.18
CA ASP A 26 -16.30 -1.94 -3.93
C ASP A 26 -16.84 -0.80 -3.04
N GLU A 27 -17.60 -1.12 -1.99
CA GLU A 27 -18.19 -0.13 -1.08
C GLU A 27 -17.16 0.67 -0.26
N ILE A 28 -15.91 0.20 -0.19
CA ILE A 28 -14.79 0.88 0.49
C ILE A 28 -14.16 1.95 -0.42
N TRP A 29 -14.40 1.87 -1.73
CA TRP A 29 -13.90 2.82 -2.72
C TRP A 29 -14.98 3.90 -2.97
N GLU A 30 -14.58 5.17 -3.01
CA GLU A 30 -15.50 6.23 -3.44
C GLU A 30 -15.59 6.20 -4.96
N GLY A 31 -16.62 5.53 -5.47
CA GLY A 31 -16.78 5.26 -6.90
C GLY A 31 -16.42 3.82 -7.25
N SER A 32 -15.50 3.64 -8.18
CA SER A 32 -15.03 2.31 -8.60
C SER A 32 -13.64 2.03 -8.06
N LYS A 33 -13.41 0.79 -7.64
CA LYS A 33 -12.06 0.29 -7.38
C LYS A 33 -11.12 0.60 -8.56
N PRO A 34 -9.93 1.18 -8.30
CA PRO A 34 -9.00 1.54 -9.36
C PRO A 34 -8.62 0.36 -10.24
N SER A 35 -8.54 0.56 -11.55
CA SER A 35 -7.95 -0.48 -12.40
C SER A 35 -6.43 -0.53 -12.21
N PRO A 36 -5.78 -1.65 -12.57
CA PRO A 36 -4.32 -1.71 -12.66
C PRO A 36 -3.70 -0.59 -13.52
N ALA A 37 -4.41 -0.15 -14.57
CA ALA A 37 -3.97 0.94 -15.43
C ALA A 37 -4.05 2.29 -14.71
N ASP A 38 -5.12 2.54 -13.95
CA ASP A 38 -5.26 3.75 -13.14
C ASP A 38 -4.15 3.81 -12.10
N ILE A 39 -3.93 2.73 -11.35
CA ILE A 39 -2.88 2.67 -10.32
C ILE A 39 -1.51 2.99 -10.91
N LYS A 40 -1.20 2.45 -12.10
CA LYS A 40 0.06 2.72 -12.78
C LYS A 40 0.17 4.20 -13.18
N PHE A 41 -0.82 4.72 -13.87
CA PHE A 41 -0.85 6.12 -14.31
C PHE A 41 -0.63 7.09 -13.14
N TRP A 42 -1.38 6.91 -12.06
CA TRP A 42 -1.27 7.75 -10.87
C TRP A 42 0.08 7.63 -10.18
N SER A 43 0.66 6.43 -10.12
CA SER A 43 1.99 6.27 -9.52
C SER A 43 3.09 7.01 -10.29
N GLU A 44 2.98 7.10 -11.61
CA GLU A 44 3.92 7.85 -12.45
C GLU A 44 3.74 9.36 -12.23
N GLU A 45 2.49 9.85 -12.23
CA GLU A 45 2.17 11.26 -11.98
C GLU A 45 2.60 11.73 -10.57
N LEU A 46 2.38 10.88 -9.56
CA LEU A 46 2.81 11.16 -8.18
C LEU A 46 4.33 11.28 -8.04
N GLN A 47 5.10 10.53 -8.83
CA GLN A 47 6.55 10.64 -8.82
C GLN A 47 7.00 12.03 -9.29
N GLU A 48 6.35 12.57 -10.33
CA GLU A 48 6.69 13.87 -10.90
C GLU A 48 6.36 15.01 -9.92
N GLU A 49 5.18 14.94 -9.30
CA GLU A 49 4.64 15.97 -8.42
C GLU A 49 5.12 15.85 -6.95
N ALA A 50 5.71 14.73 -6.55
CA ALA A 50 6.15 14.51 -5.18
C ALA A 50 7.21 15.54 -4.71
N PRO A 51 7.18 15.94 -3.42
CA PRO A 51 8.21 16.77 -2.82
C PRO A 51 9.60 16.12 -2.89
N PRO A 52 10.69 16.90 -2.89
CA PRO A 52 12.06 16.38 -2.96
C PRO A 52 12.37 15.29 -1.93
N ASP A 53 11.81 15.39 -0.72
CA ASP A 53 12.06 14.43 0.37
C ASP A 53 11.28 13.11 0.20
N THR A 54 10.18 13.13 -0.55
CA THR A 54 9.30 11.97 -0.81
C THR A 54 9.69 11.24 -2.09
N ARG A 55 10.30 11.93 -3.06
CA ARG A 55 10.71 11.38 -4.37
C ARG A 55 11.62 10.14 -4.28
N PRO A 56 12.64 10.08 -3.39
CA PRO A 56 13.51 8.90 -3.29
C PRO A 56 12.72 7.66 -2.83
N PHE A 57 11.85 7.82 -1.83
CA PHE A 57 11.00 6.75 -1.35
C PHE A 57 10.11 6.18 -2.46
N LEU A 58 9.44 7.05 -3.22
CA LEU A 58 8.59 6.62 -4.33
C LEU A 58 9.41 5.98 -5.45
N ALA A 59 10.60 6.51 -5.74
CA ALA A 59 11.47 5.94 -6.76
C ALA A 59 11.88 4.51 -6.41
N THR A 60 12.29 4.27 -5.17
CA THR A 60 12.63 2.93 -4.66
C THR A 60 11.43 2.00 -4.70
N LEU A 61 10.24 2.49 -4.34
CA LEU A 61 9.05 1.66 -4.32
C LEU A 61 8.56 1.30 -5.74
N LEU A 62 8.61 2.24 -6.69
CA LEU A 62 8.03 2.11 -8.03
C LEU A 62 8.99 1.48 -9.04
N TYR A 63 10.24 1.94 -9.07
CA TYR A 63 11.20 1.60 -10.13
C TYR A 63 12.29 0.65 -9.66
N GLU A 64 12.67 0.69 -8.39
CA GLU A 64 13.67 -0.24 -7.88
C GLU A 64 13.05 -1.62 -7.61
N SER A 65 13.76 -2.67 -8.00
CA SER A 65 13.38 -4.06 -7.78
C SER A 65 13.59 -4.51 -6.33
N ASP A 66 13.55 -3.59 -5.35
CA ASP A 66 13.81 -3.90 -3.94
C ASP A 66 12.59 -4.60 -3.32
N GLN A 67 12.60 -5.94 -3.47
CA GLN A 67 11.58 -6.81 -2.90
C GLN A 67 11.54 -6.74 -1.38
N TYR A 68 12.69 -6.53 -0.72
CA TYR A 68 12.75 -6.46 0.73
C TYR A 68 12.00 -5.23 1.23
N PHE A 69 12.35 -4.06 0.67
CA PHE A 69 11.71 -2.79 1.00
C PHE A 69 10.19 -2.82 0.76
N ARG A 70 9.76 -3.27 -0.43
CA ARG A 70 8.33 -3.43 -0.74
C ARG A 70 7.62 -4.37 0.23
N GLY A 71 8.28 -5.46 0.63
CA GLY A 71 7.79 -6.39 1.64
C GLY A 71 7.57 -5.74 3.01
N GLU A 72 8.55 -4.98 3.49
CA GLU A 72 8.44 -4.30 4.79
C GLU A 72 7.34 -3.23 4.78
N VAL A 73 7.21 -2.45 3.70
CA VAL A 73 6.11 -1.48 3.56
C VAL A 73 4.76 -2.20 3.52
N ALA A 74 4.65 -3.32 2.79
CA ALA A 74 3.43 -4.11 2.73
C ALA A 74 3.01 -4.66 4.12
N LYS A 75 3.96 -5.14 4.93
CA LYS A 75 3.68 -5.56 6.33
C LYS A 75 3.12 -4.40 7.16
N ILE A 76 3.71 -3.22 7.05
CA ILE A 76 3.25 -2.03 7.80
C ILE A 76 1.81 -1.67 7.41
N LEU A 77 1.48 -1.72 6.12
CA LEU A 77 0.11 -1.46 5.66
C LEU A 77 -0.87 -2.51 6.16
N LEU A 78 -0.54 -3.80 6.05
CA LEU A 78 -1.38 -4.88 6.57
C LEU A 78 -1.62 -4.77 8.08
N ILE A 79 -0.59 -4.38 8.85
CA ILE A 79 -0.74 -4.13 10.29
C ILE A 79 -1.71 -2.97 10.53
N LYS A 80 -1.57 -1.86 9.80
CA LYS A 80 -2.47 -0.71 9.91
C LYS A 80 -3.91 -1.06 9.52
N PHE A 81 -4.12 -1.85 8.47
CA PHE A 81 -5.46 -2.31 8.09
C PHE A 81 -6.07 -3.26 9.12
N ALA A 82 -5.25 -4.10 9.77
CA ALA A 82 -5.71 -4.98 10.84
C ALA A 82 -6.09 -4.25 12.14
N GLU A 83 -5.74 -2.96 12.28
CA GLU A 83 -6.21 -2.13 13.40
C GLU A 83 -7.69 -1.72 13.26
N ASP A 84 -8.27 -1.84 12.06
CA ASP A 84 -9.69 -1.63 11.81
C ASP A 84 -10.45 -2.97 11.85
N GLU A 85 -11.41 -3.07 12.77
CA GLU A 85 -12.25 -4.27 12.95
C GLU A 85 -13.03 -4.65 11.68
N SER A 86 -13.41 -3.68 10.85
CA SER A 86 -14.17 -3.91 9.61
C SER A 86 -13.31 -4.53 8.50
N LEU A 87 -12.01 -4.27 8.51
CA LEU A 87 -11.05 -4.79 7.53
C LEU A 87 -10.30 -6.02 8.01
N LEU A 88 -10.27 -6.26 9.32
CA LEU A 88 -9.57 -7.38 9.92
C LEU A 88 -9.91 -8.70 9.20
N PRO A 89 -11.17 -9.09 8.93
CA PRO A 89 -11.48 -10.34 8.22
C PRO A 89 -10.83 -10.45 6.83
N ASN A 90 -10.73 -9.32 6.11
CA ASN A 90 -10.09 -9.27 4.80
C ASN A 90 -8.57 -9.43 4.90
N VAL A 91 -7.96 -8.86 5.95
CA VAL A 91 -6.53 -9.03 6.22
C VAL A 91 -6.22 -10.47 6.61
N GLU A 92 -7.02 -11.08 7.49
CA GLU A 92 -6.80 -12.46 7.94
C GLU A 92 -6.85 -13.45 6.77
N ASP A 93 -7.88 -13.34 5.92
CA ASP A 93 -8.01 -14.18 4.73
C ASP A 93 -6.86 -13.95 3.73
N ALA A 94 -6.47 -12.70 3.49
CA ALA A 94 -5.38 -12.38 2.60
C ALA A 94 -4.03 -12.92 3.10
N VAL A 95 -3.74 -12.79 4.40
CA VAL A 95 -2.54 -13.33 5.04
C VAL A 95 -2.53 -14.85 4.98
N SER A 96 -3.65 -15.51 5.29
CA SER A 96 -3.76 -16.97 5.22
C SER A 96 -3.44 -17.48 3.82
N ARG A 97 -4.09 -16.92 2.80
CA ARG A 97 -3.92 -17.33 1.39
C ARG A 97 -2.53 -17.02 0.86
N ALA A 98 -1.92 -15.91 1.30
CA ALA A 98 -0.56 -15.55 0.94
C ALA A 98 0.52 -16.47 1.54
N THR A 99 0.17 -17.45 2.35
CA THR A 99 1.12 -18.46 2.87
C THR A 99 0.98 -19.83 2.21
N GLU A 100 0.01 -19.99 1.31
CA GLU A 100 -0.21 -21.26 0.59
C GLU A 100 0.94 -21.60 -0.37
N PRO A 101 1.35 -22.86 -0.48
CA PRO A 101 2.41 -23.26 -1.42
C PRO A 101 1.97 -23.08 -2.89
N TYR A 102 2.94 -22.76 -3.77
CA TYR A 102 2.76 -22.53 -5.22
C TYR A 102 1.90 -21.31 -5.59
N MET A 103 2.44 -20.13 -5.33
CA MET A 103 1.81 -18.88 -5.74
C MET A 103 2.27 -18.46 -7.14
N ALA A 104 1.36 -17.81 -7.89
CA ALA A 104 1.74 -17.08 -9.09
C ALA A 104 2.83 -16.05 -8.76
N PRO A 105 3.67 -15.63 -9.73
CA PRO A 105 4.61 -14.55 -9.52
C PRO A 105 3.88 -13.24 -9.17
N LEU A 106 4.55 -12.37 -8.41
CA LEU A 106 4.02 -11.03 -8.09
C LEU A 106 3.95 -10.19 -9.37
N PRO A 107 2.87 -9.41 -9.58
CA PRO A 107 2.76 -8.56 -10.76
C PRO A 107 3.77 -7.40 -10.68
N ILE A 108 4.24 -6.93 -11.84
CA ILE A 108 5.24 -5.85 -11.94
C ILE A 108 4.75 -4.56 -11.25
N ILE A 109 3.43 -4.33 -11.23
CA ILE A 109 2.78 -3.14 -10.66
C ILE A 109 2.72 -3.13 -9.12
N MET A 110 3.33 -4.08 -8.41
CA MET A 110 3.22 -4.16 -6.94
C MET A 110 3.64 -2.87 -6.22
N GLY A 111 4.67 -2.19 -6.71
CA GLY A 111 5.07 -0.89 -6.15
C GLY A 111 3.93 0.12 -6.18
N ALA A 112 3.25 0.23 -7.33
CA ALA A 112 2.13 1.14 -7.51
C ALA A 112 0.91 0.75 -6.65
N VAL A 113 0.64 -0.55 -6.48
CA VAL A 113 -0.39 -1.04 -5.54
C VAL A 113 -0.08 -0.62 -4.10
N ILE A 114 1.19 -0.71 -3.68
CA ILE A 114 1.61 -0.28 -2.34
C ILE A 114 1.41 1.23 -2.18
N VAL A 115 1.77 2.07 -3.17
CA VAL A 115 1.49 3.52 -3.13
C VAL A 115 0.01 3.80 -2.97
N ALA A 116 -0.83 3.16 -3.81
CA ALA A 116 -2.27 3.36 -3.79
C ALA A 116 -2.88 3.01 -2.42
N LEU A 117 -2.40 1.94 -1.80
CA LEU A 117 -2.88 1.52 -0.48
C LEU A 117 -2.25 2.28 0.69
N ALA A 118 -1.12 2.97 0.51
CA ALA A 118 -0.47 3.71 1.59
C ALA A 118 -1.31 4.87 2.15
N VAL A 119 -2.18 5.44 1.32
CA VAL A 119 -3.07 6.54 1.72
C VAL A 119 -4.37 6.06 2.37
N VAL A 120 -4.80 4.83 2.08
CA VAL A 120 -6.09 4.28 2.52
C VAL A 120 -6.27 4.20 4.04
N PRO A 121 -5.28 3.74 4.84
CA PRO A 121 -5.42 3.64 6.30
C PRO A 121 -5.81 4.95 7.00
N LYS A 122 -5.62 6.11 6.36
CA LYS A 122 -5.92 7.42 6.94
C LYS A 122 -7.36 7.86 6.72
N GLU A 123 -7.99 7.46 5.62
CA GLU A 123 -9.41 7.77 5.35
C GLU A 123 -10.34 7.01 6.31
N ILE A 124 -9.88 5.86 6.81
CA ILE A 124 -10.65 4.96 7.67
C ILE A 124 -10.96 5.58 9.04
N LYS A 125 -10.08 6.43 9.57
CA LYS A 125 -10.24 7.01 10.91
C LYS A 125 -11.31 8.12 10.98
N THR A 126 -11.87 8.52 9.85
CA THR A 126 -12.83 9.63 9.72
C THR A 126 -14.17 9.12 9.21
N ASP A 127 -14.87 8.31 10.01
CA ASP A 127 -16.33 8.02 10.01
C ASP A 127 -17.10 7.70 8.71
N LYS A 128 -16.44 7.52 7.56
CA LYS A 128 -16.98 6.95 6.31
C LYS A 128 -15.80 6.71 5.36
N VAL A 129 -15.49 5.45 5.08
CA VAL A 129 -14.40 5.14 4.14
C VAL A 129 -14.85 5.51 2.73
N HIS A 130 -14.24 6.58 2.21
CA HIS A 130 -14.46 7.03 0.84
C HIS A 130 -13.09 7.32 0.23
N ILE A 131 -12.52 6.34 -0.46
CA ILE A 131 -11.27 6.54 -1.21
C ILE A 131 -11.64 7.08 -2.60
N LYS A 132 -11.56 8.40 -2.79
CA LYS A 132 -11.75 9.01 -4.11
C LYS A 132 -10.49 8.88 -4.94
N PHE A 133 -10.54 8.04 -5.96
CA PHE A 133 -9.46 7.91 -6.93
C PHE A 133 -9.83 8.75 -8.17
N GLY A 134 -8.98 9.69 -8.59
CA GLY A 134 -9.13 10.27 -9.94
C GLY A 134 -9.37 11.78 -10.11
N GLN A 135 -9.13 12.66 -9.12
CA GLN A 135 -9.16 14.11 -9.37
C GLN A 135 -7.82 14.78 -9.07
N LEU A 136 -7.20 15.34 -10.13
CA LEU A 136 -5.93 16.06 -10.13
C LEU A 136 -5.86 17.21 -9.11
N GLU A 137 -7.00 17.85 -8.80
CA GLU A 137 -7.12 18.89 -7.75
C GLU A 137 -6.83 18.36 -6.33
N GLU A 138 -6.80 17.03 -6.16
CA GLU A 138 -6.52 16.37 -4.88
C GLU A 138 -5.16 15.64 -4.86
N ALA A 139 -4.38 15.70 -5.94
CA ALA A 139 -3.03 15.12 -5.98
C ALA A 139 -2.15 15.67 -4.85
N SER A 140 -2.30 16.95 -4.51
CA SER A 140 -1.61 17.57 -3.36
C SER A 140 -2.02 16.95 -2.01
N LYS A 141 -3.30 16.62 -1.81
CA LYS A 141 -3.76 15.92 -0.59
C LYS A 141 -3.25 14.49 -0.56
N PHE A 142 -3.22 13.82 -1.70
CA PHE A 142 -2.65 12.48 -1.82
C PHE A 142 -1.16 12.51 -1.44
N ILE A 143 -0.41 13.45 -2.01
CA ILE A 143 1.00 13.69 -1.72
C ILE A 143 1.23 14.01 -0.25
N GLU A 144 0.38 14.84 0.37
CA GLU A 144 0.43 15.15 1.79
C GLU A 144 0.26 13.89 2.64
N LYS A 145 -0.81 13.11 2.38
CA LYS A 145 -1.09 11.86 3.11
C LYS A 145 0.02 10.83 2.95
N LEU A 146 0.58 10.73 1.75
CA LEU A 146 1.70 9.86 1.43
C LEU A 146 2.99 10.32 2.12
N THR A 147 3.29 11.61 2.10
CA THR A 147 4.45 12.20 2.79
C THR A 147 4.36 11.97 4.29
N GLU A 148 3.20 12.21 4.88
CA GLU A 148 2.96 11.88 6.28
C GLU A 148 3.05 10.36 6.56
N PHE A 149 2.63 9.49 5.63
CA PHE A 149 2.79 8.05 5.78
C PHE A 149 4.28 7.70 5.82
N ILE A 150 5.07 8.20 4.88
CA ILE A 150 6.52 8.01 4.79
C ILE A 150 7.19 8.50 6.08
N ASN A 151 6.81 9.69 6.56
CA ASN A 151 7.32 10.24 7.83
C ASN A 151 6.91 9.42 9.06
N SER A 152 5.86 8.59 8.96
CA SER A 152 5.46 7.66 10.03
C SER A 152 6.20 6.32 9.99
N LEU A 153 6.95 6.05 8.91
CA LEU A 153 7.73 4.82 8.78
C LEU A 153 8.99 4.89 9.66
N PRO A 154 9.43 3.76 10.22
CA PRO A 154 10.73 3.68 10.90
C PRO A 154 11.86 4.22 10.01
N ASP A 155 12.67 5.15 10.55
CA ASP A 155 13.76 5.82 9.81
C ASP A 155 14.70 4.84 9.11
N ARG A 156 15.01 3.70 9.76
CA ARG A 156 15.83 2.60 9.22
C ARG A 156 15.36 2.04 7.87
N LEU A 157 14.09 2.23 7.51
CA LEU A 157 13.55 1.68 6.25
C LEU A 157 13.89 2.54 5.04
N TRP A 158 14.06 3.86 5.20
CA TRP A 158 14.15 4.75 4.03
C TRP A 158 15.16 5.90 4.18
N LYS A 159 15.70 6.14 5.38
CA LYS A 159 16.82 7.08 5.60
C LYS A 159 18.19 6.42 5.56
N GLY A 160 18.27 5.12 5.25
CA GLY A 160 19.54 4.42 5.01
C GLY A 160 20.39 4.16 6.26
N GLU A 161 19.81 4.25 7.46
CA GLU A 161 20.50 3.83 8.69
C GLU A 161 20.40 2.30 8.83
N ILE A 162 21.43 1.60 8.33
CA ILE A 162 21.72 0.19 8.63
C ILE A 162 22.72 0.12 9.77
#